data_AF-A0A319EF39-F1
#
_entry.id   AF-A0A319EF39-F1
#
_cell.length_a   1.000
_cell.length_b   1.000
_cell.length_c   1.000
_cell.angle_alpha   90.00
_cell.angle_beta   90.00
_cell.angle_gamma   90.00
#
_symmetry.space_group_name_H-M   'P 1'
#
loop_
_entity.id
_entity.type
_entity.pdbx_description
1 polymer ?
#
loop_
_entity_poly.entity_id
_entity_poly.type
_entity_poly.pdbx_seq_one_letter_code
_entity_poly.pdbx_strand_id
1 'polypeptide(L)'
;MANLDMLGRLRVPLPFLVGFVQDTTKRLQDVIPRNIEYLAITDDLAIQNVDANDYKAWPIYEWEDSAIVGLFRAWLEDWRACTPHLRGISLQINWGMDYDQWSPRIQHQLRALGAQAGVQLELIDLSDET
;
A
#
# COMPACT_ATOMS: atom_id res chain seq x y z
N MET A 1 -25.09 0.56 -10.08
CA MET A 1 -23.75 1.15 -9.95
C MET A 1 -23.66 1.76 -8.56
N ALA A 2 -22.66 1.39 -7.76
CA ALA A 2 -22.48 1.99 -6.44
C ALA A 2 -21.98 3.43 -6.62
N ASN A 3 -22.53 4.38 -5.86
CA ASN A 3 -22.03 5.75 -5.84
C ASN A 3 -20.78 5.80 -4.94
N LEU A 4 -19.60 5.69 -5.55
CA LEU A 4 -18.32 5.72 -4.85
C LEU A 4 -17.90 7.16 -4.46
N ASP A 5 -18.65 8.19 -4.88
CA ASP A 5 -18.36 9.60 -4.56
C ASP A 5 -18.59 9.95 -3.09
N MET A 6 -19.08 9.01 -2.27
CA MET A 6 -19.15 9.13 -0.80
C MET A 6 -18.07 8.33 -0.06
N LEU A 7 -17.27 7.51 -0.75
CA LEU A 7 -16.20 6.73 -0.15
C LEU A 7 -15.02 7.63 0.26
N GLY A 8 -14.92 7.98 1.54
CA GLY A 8 -13.77 8.73 2.07
C GLY A 8 -12.61 7.86 2.54
N ARG A 9 -12.82 6.56 2.72
CA ARG A 9 -11.82 5.60 3.24
C ARG A 9 -11.80 4.35 2.39
N LEU A 10 -10.60 3.88 2.06
CA LEU A 10 -10.39 2.67 1.27
C LEU A 10 -9.37 1.77 1.96
N ARG A 11 -9.64 0.47 2.04
CA ARG A 11 -8.68 -0.56 2.47
C ARG A 11 -8.40 -1.47 1.29
N VAL A 12 -7.13 -1.66 0.95
CA VAL A 12 -6.68 -2.49 -0.19
C VAL A 12 -5.43 -3.29 0.19
N PRO A 13 -5.19 -4.44 -0.44
CA PRO A 13 -3.94 -5.16 -0.24
C PRO A 13 -2.80 -4.50 -1.02
N LEU A 14 -1.57 -4.67 -0.53
CA LEU A 14 -0.34 -4.07 -1.03
C LEU A 14 -0.14 -4.18 -2.56
N PRO A 15 -0.49 -5.31 -3.23
CA PRO A 15 -0.43 -5.41 -4.68
C PRO A 15 -1.23 -4.36 -5.47
N PHE A 16 -2.23 -3.71 -4.86
CA PHE A 16 -2.96 -2.62 -5.50
C PHE A 16 -2.06 -1.42 -5.85
N LEU A 17 -0.94 -1.23 -5.12
CA LEU A 17 0.00 -0.14 -5.40
C LEU A 17 0.65 -0.24 -6.78
N VAL A 18 0.82 -1.45 -7.32
CA VAL A 18 1.36 -1.64 -8.68
C VAL A 18 0.47 -1.01 -9.74
N GLY A 19 -0.85 -0.98 -9.51
CA GLY A 19 -1.80 -0.31 -10.40
C GLY A 19 -1.63 1.21 -10.48
N PHE A 20 -0.90 1.84 -9.57
CA PHE A 20 -0.59 3.28 -9.63
C PHE A 20 0.75 3.58 -10.33
N VAL A 21 1.64 2.59 -10.46
CA VAL A 21 3.03 2.82 -10.88
C VAL A 21 3.33 2.24 -12.26
N GLN A 22 2.64 1.17 -12.68
CA GLN A 22 2.93 0.51 -13.96
C GLN A 22 1.98 0.94 -15.08
N ASP A 23 2.56 1.34 -16.22
CA ASP A 23 1.86 1.79 -17.42
C ASP A 23 1.21 0.65 -18.24
N THR A 24 1.37 -0.59 -17.80
CA THR A 24 0.95 -1.80 -18.55
C THR A 24 -0.43 -2.32 -18.15
N THR A 25 -1.10 -1.70 -17.18
CA THR A 25 -2.45 -2.06 -16.73
C THR A 25 -3.39 -0.86 -16.85
N LYS A 26 -4.72 -1.08 -16.85
CA LYS A 26 -5.66 0.04 -16.61
C LYS A 26 -5.26 0.63 -15.27
N ARG A 27 -4.75 1.86 -15.29
CA ARG A 27 -4.10 2.43 -14.12
C ARG A 27 -5.18 2.63 -13.06
N LEU A 28 -4.92 2.19 -11.84
CA LEU A 28 -5.86 2.31 -10.73
C LEU A 28 -6.24 3.78 -10.48
N GLN A 29 -5.34 4.70 -10.84
CA GLN A 29 -5.60 6.14 -10.90
C GLN A 29 -6.84 6.54 -11.72
N ASP A 30 -7.18 5.78 -12.77
CA ASP A 30 -8.27 6.11 -13.70
C ASP A 30 -9.64 5.69 -13.13
N VAL A 31 -9.65 4.85 -12.09
CA VAL A 31 -10.87 4.26 -11.53
C VAL A 31 -11.00 4.47 -10.02
N ILE A 32 -9.95 4.95 -9.35
CA ILE A 32 -10.01 5.24 -7.92
C ILE A 32 -10.91 6.47 -7.67
N PRO A 33 -11.81 6.41 -6.67
CA PRO A 33 -12.61 7.57 -6.30
C PRO A 33 -11.73 8.75 -5.87
N ARG A 34 -12.01 9.95 -6.39
CA ARG A 34 -11.18 11.16 -6.14
C ARG A 34 -11.34 11.71 -4.72
N ASN A 35 -12.39 11.28 -4.03
CA ASN A 35 -12.81 11.67 -2.69
C ASN A 35 -12.15 10.84 -1.58
N ILE A 36 -11.27 9.89 -1.91
CA ILE A 36 -10.52 9.15 -0.89
C ILE A 36 -9.67 10.12 -0.07
N GLU A 37 -9.92 10.13 1.24
CA GLU A 37 -9.16 10.89 2.22
C GLU A 37 -8.15 10.02 2.97
N TYR A 38 -8.49 8.74 3.21
CA TYR A 38 -7.65 7.80 3.92
C TYR A 38 -7.53 6.46 3.19
N LEU A 39 -6.30 6.00 3.01
CA LEU A 39 -6.00 4.69 2.41
C LEU A 39 -5.32 3.78 3.44
N ALA A 40 -5.89 2.63 3.72
CA ALA A 40 -5.25 1.56 4.46
C ALA A 40 -4.72 0.51 3.47
N ILE A 41 -3.45 0.19 3.55
CA ILE A 41 -2.77 -0.79 2.70
C ILE A 41 -2.35 -1.96 3.58
N THR A 42 -2.74 -3.18 3.20
CA THR A 42 -2.52 -4.37 4.03
C THR A 42 -1.68 -5.43 3.33
N ASP A 43 -0.99 -6.25 4.12
CA ASP A 43 -0.26 -7.45 3.66
C ASP A 43 -1.11 -8.72 3.70
N ASP A 44 -2.44 -8.61 3.84
CA ASP A 44 -3.37 -9.74 4.03
C ASP A 44 -3.23 -10.85 2.97
N LEU A 45 -2.67 -10.56 1.79
CA LEU A 45 -2.42 -11.55 0.73
C LEU A 45 -1.16 -12.40 0.96
N ALA A 46 -0.24 -12.00 1.84
CA ALA A 46 0.97 -12.76 2.15
C ALA A 46 0.64 -14.17 2.70
N ILE A 47 -0.50 -14.36 3.36
CA ILE A 47 -0.97 -15.67 3.83
C ILE A 47 -1.13 -16.69 2.69
N GLN A 48 -1.41 -16.22 1.46
CA GLN A 48 -1.57 -17.08 0.29
C GLN A 48 -0.23 -17.73 -0.13
N ASN A 49 0.90 -17.22 0.39
CA ASN A 49 2.21 -17.83 0.15
C ASN A 49 2.39 -19.17 0.90
N VAL A 50 1.59 -19.44 1.95
CA VAL A 50 1.70 -20.64 2.81
C VAL A 50 1.11 -21.89 2.14
N ASP A 51 0.06 -21.72 1.33
CA ASP A 51 -0.63 -22.82 0.62
C ASP A 51 0.08 -23.27 -0.68
N ALA A 52 1.32 -22.79 -0.91
CA ALA A 52 2.07 -22.96 -2.14
C ALA A 52 2.68 -24.38 -2.33
N ASN A 53 1.84 -25.43 -2.30
CA ASN A 53 2.22 -26.74 -2.84
C ASN A 53 2.41 -26.71 -4.38
N ASP A 54 1.94 -25.65 -5.06
CA ASP A 54 2.17 -25.38 -6.49
C ASP A 54 2.66 -23.94 -6.72
N TYR A 55 3.85 -23.65 -6.19
CA TYR A 55 4.56 -22.35 -6.26
C TYR A 55 4.87 -21.85 -7.68
N LYS A 56 4.52 -22.59 -8.74
CA LYS A 56 4.84 -22.22 -10.13
C LYS A 56 3.73 -21.45 -10.84
N ALA A 57 2.49 -21.51 -10.36
CA ALA A 57 1.34 -20.91 -11.03
C ALA A 57 0.82 -19.62 -10.37
N TRP A 58 1.11 -19.40 -9.08
CA TRP A 58 0.58 -18.28 -8.31
C TRP A 58 1.64 -17.19 -8.06
N PRO A 59 1.27 -15.90 -8.10
CA PRO A 59 2.17 -14.82 -7.74
C PRO A 59 2.51 -14.87 -6.24
N ILE A 60 3.76 -14.57 -5.92
CA ILE A 60 4.24 -14.43 -4.54
C ILE A 60 3.86 -13.03 -4.05
N TYR A 61 3.20 -12.96 -2.89
CA TYR A 61 2.70 -11.72 -2.29
C TYR A 61 3.61 -11.15 -1.20
N GLU A 62 4.80 -11.73 -1.01
CA GLU A 62 5.86 -11.23 -0.13
C GLU A 62 6.82 -10.34 -0.90
N TRP A 63 6.95 -9.08 -0.49
CA TRP A 63 7.67 -8.05 -1.21
C TRP A 63 8.74 -7.44 -0.30
N GLU A 64 9.88 -7.07 -0.88
CA GLU A 64 10.91 -6.35 -0.14
C GLU A 64 10.42 -4.96 0.30
N ASP A 65 10.70 -4.59 1.54
CA ASP A 65 10.46 -3.25 2.09
C ASP A 65 10.91 -2.13 1.15
N SER A 66 12.08 -2.30 0.54
CA SER A 66 12.69 -1.32 -0.37
C SER A 66 11.86 -1.12 -1.63
N ALA A 67 11.24 -2.19 -2.16
CA ALA A 67 10.34 -2.14 -3.29
C ALA A 67 9.05 -1.38 -2.93
N ILE A 68 8.53 -1.61 -1.73
CA ILE A 68 7.34 -0.92 -1.21
C ILE A 68 7.61 0.59 -1.08
N VAL A 69 8.76 0.97 -0.51
CA VAL A 69 9.20 2.37 -0.44
C VAL A 69 9.33 2.98 -1.85
N GLY A 70 9.86 2.22 -2.80
CA GLY A 70 9.97 2.64 -4.21
C GLY A 70 8.60 2.94 -4.83
N LEU A 71 7.60 2.11 -4.56
CA LEU A 71 6.24 2.31 -5.05
C LEU A 71 5.58 3.54 -4.44
N PHE A 72 5.72 3.75 -3.13
CA PHE A 72 5.21 4.96 -2.49
C PHE A 72 5.87 6.22 -3.05
N ARG A 73 7.19 6.18 -3.29
CA ARG A 73 7.89 7.30 -3.93
C ARG A 73 7.29 7.61 -5.30
N ALA A 74 7.18 6.62 -6.17
CA ALA A 74 6.67 6.80 -7.52
C ALA A 74 5.21 7.28 -7.53
N TRP A 75 4.36 6.72 -6.67
CA TRP A 75 2.96 7.13 -6.60
C TRP A 75 2.78 8.55 -6.02
N LEU A 76 3.52 8.88 -4.97
CA LEU A 76 3.44 10.20 -4.32
C LEU A 76 4.04 11.35 -5.14
N GLU A 77 4.66 11.08 -6.29
CA GLU A 77 5.09 12.12 -7.22
C GLU A 77 3.90 12.81 -7.93
N ASP A 78 2.82 12.08 -8.25
CA ASP A 78 1.65 12.61 -8.98
C ASP A 78 0.28 12.17 -8.39
N TRP A 79 0.26 11.86 -7.09
CA TRP A 79 -0.96 11.36 -6.43
C TRP A 79 -2.15 12.33 -6.53
N ARG A 80 -1.90 13.64 -6.59
CA ARG A 80 -2.96 14.67 -6.61
C ARG A 80 -3.81 14.64 -7.88
N ALA A 81 -3.27 14.14 -8.99
CA ALA A 81 -4.04 13.94 -10.21
C ALA A 81 -5.19 12.93 -9.96
N CYS A 82 -4.94 11.94 -9.10
CA CYS A 82 -5.75 10.75 -8.92
C CYS A 82 -6.65 10.85 -7.68
N THR A 83 -6.05 11.16 -6.53
CA THR A 83 -6.71 11.18 -5.21
C THR A 83 -6.45 12.51 -4.50
N PRO A 84 -6.91 13.66 -5.03
CA PRO A 84 -6.55 14.99 -4.53
C PRO A 84 -6.90 15.26 -3.07
N HIS A 85 -7.84 14.50 -2.49
CA HIS A 85 -8.27 14.66 -1.11
C HIS A 85 -7.52 13.75 -0.12
N LEU A 86 -6.56 12.94 -0.60
CA LEU A 86 -5.79 12.04 0.24
C LEU A 86 -5.02 12.83 1.30
N ARG A 87 -5.21 12.44 2.55
CA ARG A 87 -4.62 13.06 3.74
C ARG A 87 -3.79 12.07 4.54
N GLY A 88 -4.18 10.80 4.51
CA GLY A 88 -3.51 9.76 5.27
C GLY A 88 -3.42 8.44 4.51
N ILE A 89 -2.30 7.77 4.70
CA ILE A 89 -2.04 6.41 4.27
C ILE A 89 -1.50 5.66 5.48
N SER A 90 -2.12 4.54 5.82
CA SER A 90 -1.60 3.58 6.78
C SER A 90 -1.16 2.31 6.06
N LEU A 91 0.07 1.88 6.32
CA LEU A 91 0.58 0.58 5.92
C LEU A 91 0.45 -0.36 7.13
N GLN A 92 -0.50 -1.29 7.07
CA GLN A 92 -0.86 -2.18 8.15
C GLN A 92 -0.29 -3.56 7.84
N ILE A 93 0.76 -3.96 8.56
CA ILE A 93 1.51 -5.19 8.29
C ILE A 93 1.39 -6.10 9.50
N ASN A 94 1.25 -7.40 9.27
CA ASN A 94 1.32 -8.43 10.28
C ASN A 94 2.69 -9.11 10.24
N TRP A 95 3.58 -8.74 11.16
CA TRP A 95 5.01 -9.12 11.20
C TRP A 95 5.31 -10.58 11.55
N GLY A 96 4.36 -11.50 11.33
CA GLY A 96 4.24 -12.76 12.06
C GLY A 96 5.46 -13.69 12.14
N MET A 97 6.57 -13.51 11.41
CA MET A 97 7.74 -14.40 11.50
C MET A 97 9.12 -13.77 11.20
N ASP A 98 9.26 -12.49 10.86
CA ASP A 98 10.52 -11.97 10.29
C ASP A 98 11.00 -10.66 10.93
N TYR A 99 11.89 -10.79 11.92
CA TYR A 99 12.33 -9.70 12.82
C TYR A 99 13.16 -8.59 12.15
N ASP A 100 13.65 -8.81 10.93
CA ASP A 100 14.49 -7.85 10.20
C ASP A 100 13.69 -6.98 9.19
N GLN A 101 12.40 -7.29 8.99
CA GLN A 101 11.53 -6.46 8.13
C GLN A 101 11.15 -5.15 8.84
N TRP A 102 10.96 -4.09 8.05
CA TRP A 102 10.60 -2.74 8.48
C TRP A 102 11.58 -2.08 9.45
N SER A 103 12.87 -2.16 9.14
CA SER A 103 13.91 -1.49 9.95
C SER A 103 13.59 0.00 10.22
N PRO A 104 14.08 0.59 11.33
CA PRO A 104 13.82 2.01 11.65
C PRO A 104 14.17 2.97 10.51
N ARG A 105 15.16 2.61 9.68
CA ARG A 105 15.54 3.36 8.48
C ARG A 105 14.41 3.39 7.45
N ILE A 106 13.78 2.26 7.16
CA ILE A 106 12.65 2.16 6.22
C ILE A 106 11.46 2.94 6.75
N GLN A 107 11.13 2.79 8.04
CA GLN A 107 10.03 3.54 8.66
C GLN A 107 10.24 5.05 8.56
N HIS A 108 11.47 5.52 8.80
CA HIS A 108 11.82 6.93 8.63
C HIS A 108 11.67 7.37 7.16
N GLN A 109 12.08 6.55 6.19
CA GLN A 109 11.92 6.86 4.77
C GLN A 109 10.45 7.01 4.38
N LEU A 110 9.56 6.15 4.85
CA LEU A 110 8.11 6.28 4.62
C LEU A 110 7.57 7.59 5.20
N ARG A 111 7.87 7.88 6.47
CA ARG A 111 7.42 9.13 7.11
C ARG A 111 7.92 10.36 6.36
N ALA A 112 9.17 10.34 5.90
CA ALA A 112 9.76 11.42 5.11
C ALA A 112 9.06 11.60 3.75
N LEU A 113 8.74 10.51 3.05
CA LEU A 113 8.00 10.54 1.79
C LEU A 113 6.61 11.16 1.97
N GLY A 114 5.87 10.71 2.99
CA GLY A 114 4.57 11.28 3.32
C GLY A 114 4.66 12.78 3.61
N ALA A 115 5.59 13.17 4.49
CA ALA A 115 5.81 14.57 4.84
C ALA A 115 6.14 15.45 3.61
N GLN A 116 6.96 14.96 2.69
CA GLN A 116 7.29 15.64 1.43
C GLN A 116 6.06 15.82 0.52
N ALA A 117 5.19 14.81 0.46
CA ALA A 117 3.97 14.83 -0.33
C ALA A 117 2.82 15.62 0.32
N GLY A 118 2.94 15.95 1.62
CA GLY A 118 1.87 16.54 2.43
C GLY A 118 0.78 15.54 2.83
N VAL A 119 1.12 14.25 2.91
CA VAL A 119 0.23 13.14 3.27
C VAL A 119 0.80 12.45 4.50
N GLN A 120 0.00 12.17 5.52
CA GLN A 120 0.46 11.35 6.64
C GLN A 120 0.69 9.92 6.14
N LEU A 121 1.93 9.44 6.17
CA LEU A 121 2.26 8.04 5.83
C LEU A 121 2.83 7.36 7.08
N GLU A 122 2.13 6.34 7.56
CA GLU A 122 2.49 5.62 8.77
C GLU A 122 2.55 4.11 8.55
N LEU A 123 3.47 3.45 9.25
CA LEU A 123 3.51 2.00 9.37
C LEU A 123 2.86 1.61 10.70
N ILE A 124 1.93 0.67 10.65
CA ILE A 124 1.21 0.11 11.80
C ILE A 124 1.53 -1.38 11.84
N ASP A 125 2.04 -1.82 12.98
CA ASP A 125 2.17 -3.23 13.30
C ASP A 125 0.85 -3.78 13.81
N LEU A 126 0.40 -4.90 13.24
CA LEU A 126 -0.80 -5.64 13.67
C LEU A 126 -0.47 -6.97 14.35
N SER A 127 0.81 -7.30 14.55
CA SER A 127 1.24 -8.57 15.15
C SER A 127 0.92 -8.66 16.66
N ASP A 128 0.63 -7.53 17.32
CA ASP A 128 0.29 -7.45 18.75
C ASP A 128 -1.22 -7.66 19.06
N GLU A 129 -2.09 -7.92 18.07
CA GLU A 129 -3.55 -8.11 18.28
C GLU A 129 -4.01 -9.58 18.44
N THR A 130 -3.11 -10.53 18.73
CA THR A 130 -3.46 -11.96 19.00
C THR A 130 -3.22 -12.42 20.43
#